data_AF-A0A3R6IF20-F1
#
_entry.id   AF-A0A3R6IF20-F1
#
_cell.length_a   1.000
_cell.length_b   1.000
_cell.length_c   1.000
_cell.angle_alpha   90.00
_cell.angle_beta   90.00
_cell.angle_gamma   90.00
#
_symmetry.space_group_name_H-M   'P 1'
#
loop_
_entity.id
_entity.type
_entity.pdbx_description
1 polymer ?
#
loop_
_entity_poly.entity_id
_entity_poly.type
_entity_poly.pdbx_seq_one_letter_code
_entity_poly.pdbx_strand_id
1 'polypeptide(L)'
;MFNLLILRTMSQNRKKVTKDLFPFILEEAIEFHLKRRVRKTAVENLVKLGMNKTTASRYIGSLSNMLVGKCYESTMSISATEYFLDRIFIDFGEDKLSWALYALQQHLVYYESLRDFKRKGFWKLVTKYKTRIKEQEIDNDLEQAILDNFVAEDGRQKVIQELKELKVSDPVSVTINATTYKRDNKTISQLKYLRGYRCQMCKIQIPKADGGFYIEGAHIDPKKNRGNELPNNILILCPNHHKEFDYGKPEIISRDDEHFKFKLNGEVYDISLKLE
;
A
#
# COMPACT_ATOMS: atom_id res chain seq x y z
N MET A 1 -21.71 26.90 -30.62
CA MET A 1 -20.39 27.21 -31.22
C MET A 1 -19.66 28.18 -30.30
N PHE A 2 -18.93 27.66 -29.31
CA PHE A 2 -18.04 28.46 -28.46
C PHE A 2 -16.62 27.92 -28.61
N ASN A 3 -15.69 28.85 -28.83
CA ASN A 3 -14.34 28.67 -29.36
C ASN A 3 -13.52 27.52 -28.76
N LEU A 4 -13.17 26.56 -29.62
CA LEU A 4 -12.16 25.52 -29.40
C LEU A 4 -10.76 25.97 -29.87
N LEU A 5 -10.43 27.25 -29.68
CA LEU A 5 -9.14 27.84 -30.03
C LEU A 5 -8.67 28.70 -28.86
N ILE A 6 -7.74 28.15 -28.08
CA ILE A 6 -6.54 28.77 -27.46
C ILE A 6 -6.08 27.82 -26.33
N LEU A 7 -5.50 26.68 -26.72
CA LEU A 7 -4.61 25.87 -25.86
C LEU A 7 -3.40 25.37 -26.69
N ARG A 8 -2.91 26.23 -27.59
CA ARG A 8 -1.61 26.07 -28.26
C ARG A 8 -0.78 27.30 -28.00
N THR A 9 0.07 27.22 -26.98
CA THR A 9 1.31 27.97 -26.68
C THR A 9 1.61 27.66 -25.20
N MET A 10 2.67 26.99 -24.78
CA MET A 10 4.05 26.98 -25.26
C MET A 10 4.66 25.59 -25.05
N SER A 11 4.93 24.86 -26.13
CA SER A 11 5.92 23.78 -26.09
C SER A 11 7.30 24.44 -26.10
N GLN A 12 7.78 24.90 -24.93
CA GLN A 12 9.22 25.10 -24.76
C GLN A 12 9.91 23.80 -25.17
N ASN A 13 10.87 23.90 -26.07
CA ASN A 13 11.64 22.78 -26.58
C ASN A 13 12.38 22.14 -25.39
N ARG A 14 11.74 21.19 -24.69
CA ARG A 14 12.30 20.59 -23.48
C ARG A 14 13.50 19.76 -23.91
N LYS A 15 14.71 20.29 -23.70
CA LYS A 15 15.92 19.48 -23.74
C LYS A 15 15.67 18.26 -22.85
N LYS A 16 15.71 17.07 -23.46
CA LYS A 16 15.55 15.81 -22.72
C LYS A 16 16.70 15.72 -21.72
N VAL A 17 16.39 15.30 -20.50
CA VAL A 17 17.41 14.95 -19.51
C VAL A 17 18.22 13.78 -20.08
N THR A 18 19.53 13.96 -20.20
CA THR A 18 20.46 12.98 -20.75
C THR A 18 20.95 12.04 -19.64
N LYS A 19 21.42 10.84 -20.01
CA LYS A 19 21.74 9.77 -19.06
C LYS A 19 22.92 10.12 -18.14
N ASP A 20 23.84 10.95 -18.60
CA ASP A 20 24.99 11.47 -17.85
C ASP A 20 24.57 12.29 -16.62
N LEU A 21 23.37 12.87 -16.61
CA LEU A 21 22.85 13.63 -15.47
C LEU A 21 22.21 12.75 -14.38
N PHE A 22 21.91 11.49 -14.66
CA PHE A 22 21.16 10.64 -13.72
C PHE A 22 21.85 10.44 -12.36
N PRO A 23 23.17 10.19 -12.28
CA PRO A 23 23.85 10.05 -10.99
C PRO A 23 23.70 11.30 -10.12
N PHE A 24 23.92 12.48 -10.69
CA PHE A 24 23.81 13.76 -9.99
C PHE A 24 22.38 14.05 -9.54
N ILE A 25 21.39 13.73 -10.37
CA ILE A 25 19.98 13.86 -10.01
C ILE A 25 19.63 12.98 -8.82
N LEU A 26 20.10 11.74 -8.82
CA LEU A 26 19.85 10.81 -7.74
C LEU A 26 20.52 11.28 -6.44
N GLU A 27 21.78 11.67 -6.50
CA GLU A 27 22.53 12.19 -5.34
C GLU A 27 21.83 13.39 -4.71
N GLU A 28 21.47 14.39 -5.52
CA GLU A 28 20.79 15.60 -5.05
C GLU A 28 19.41 15.30 -4.46
N ALA A 29 18.69 14.31 -5.01
CA ALA A 29 17.41 13.86 -4.48
C ALA A 29 17.56 13.09 -3.16
N ILE A 30 18.58 12.23 -3.02
CA ILE A 30 18.88 11.49 -1.79
C ILE A 30 19.27 12.46 -0.67
N GLU A 31 20.20 13.37 -0.94
CA GLU A 31 20.66 14.36 0.04
C GLU A 31 19.52 15.28 0.50
N PHE A 32 18.60 15.63 -0.42
CA PHE A 32 17.37 16.33 -0.08
C PHE A 32 16.45 15.47 0.80
N HIS A 33 16.21 14.21 0.43
CA HIS A 33 15.36 13.29 1.18
C HIS A 33 15.86 13.04 2.61
N LEU A 34 17.18 12.87 2.77
CA LEU A 34 17.85 12.70 4.07
C LEU A 34 17.93 14.00 4.89
N LYS A 35 17.35 15.11 4.40
CA LYS A 35 17.37 16.44 5.02
C LYS A 35 18.77 17.02 5.22
N ARG A 36 19.78 16.48 4.52
CA ARG A 36 21.16 16.99 4.52
C ARG A 36 21.33 18.16 3.55
N ARG A 37 20.42 18.28 2.59
CA ARG A 37 20.41 19.36 1.61
C ARG A 37 19.04 20.01 1.49
N VAL A 38 19.03 21.34 1.47
CA VAL A 38 17.79 22.09 1.24
C VAL A 38 17.41 22.01 -0.24
N ARG A 39 16.11 21.90 -0.52
CA ARG A 39 15.58 21.76 -1.89
C ARG A 39 16.11 22.81 -2.87
N LYS A 40 16.21 24.06 -2.42
CA LYS A 40 16.72 25.18 -3.24
C LYS A 40 18.14 24.89 -3.75
N THR A 41 19.03 24.51 -2.84
CA THR A 41 20.42 24.17 -3.17
C THR A 41 20.51 22.97 -4.11
N ALA A 42 19.70 21.94 -3.87
CA ALA A 42 19.67 20.76 -4.73
C ALA A 42 19.26 21.09 -6.18
N VAL A 43 18.22 21.92 -6.32
CA VAL A 43 17.78 22.41 -7.64
C VAL A 43 18.87 23.26 -8.31
N GLU A 44 19.53 24.15 -7.57
CA GLU A 44 20.60 25.01 -8.10
C GLU A 44 21.81 24.21 -8.59
N ASN A 45 22.19 23.14 -7.89
CA ASN A 45 23.27 22.25 -8.30
C ASN A 45 22.98 21.58 -9.64
N LEU A 46 21.76 21.05 -9.82
CA LEU A 46 21.36 20.45 -11.09
C LEU A 46 21.25 21.48 -12.23
N VAL A 47 20.85 22.71 -11.92
CA VAL A 47 20.81 23.80 -12.91
C VAL A 47 22.21 24.17 -13.38
N LYS A 48 23.22 24.17 -12.50
CA LYS A 48 24.63 24.39 -12.88
C LYS A 48 25.14 23.31 -13.85
N LEU A 49 24.59 22.10 -13.78
CA LEU A 49 24.87 21.00 -14.73
C LEU A 49 24.05 21.10 -16.02
N GLY A 50 23.33 22.21 -16.25
CA GLY A 50 22.59 22.47 -17.48
C GLY A 50 21.14 21.95 -17.48
N MET A 51 20.63 21.46 -16.35
CA MET A 51 19.25 20.99 -16.24
C MET A 51 18.27 22.17 -16.13
N ASN A 52 17.11 22.06 -16.77
CA ASN A 52 16.05 23.06 -16.56
C ASN A 52 15.59 23.06 -15.10
N LYS A 53 15.50 24.24 -14.47
CA LYS A 53 15.13 24.43 -13.05
C LYS A 53 13.84 23.69 -12.65
N THR A 54 12.80 23.78 -13.47
CA THR A 54 11.51 23.13 -13.22
C THR A 54 11.66 21.62 -13.31
N THR A 55 12.40 21.12 -14.31
CA THR A 55 12.68 19.69 -14.45
C THR A 55 13.50 19.17 -13.27
N ALA A 56 14.53 19.89 -12.83
CA ALA A 56 15.33 19.54 -11.65
C ALA A 56 14.46 19.41 -10.40
N SER A 57 13.63 20.42 -10.11
CA SER A 57 12.71 20.39 -8.96
C SER A 57 11.71 19.24 -9.02
N ARG A 58 11.24 18.88 -10.22
CA ARG A 58 10.33 17.74 -10.44
C ARG A 58 11.03 16.40 -10.19
N TYR A 59 12.24 16.21 -10.71
CA TYR A 59 13.00 14.98 -10.47
C TYR A 59 13.31 14.80 -8.98
N ILE A 60 13.77 15.84 -8.30
CA ILE A 60 14.01 15.81 -6.84
C ILE A 60 12.74 15.41 -6.08
N GLY A 61 11.60 16.01 -6.44
CA GLY A 61 10.31 15.68 -5.81
C GLY A 61 9.86 14.24 -6.09
N SER A 62 9.90 13.80 -7.36
CA SER A 62 9.51 12.45 -7.75
C SER A 62 10.37 11.39 -7.07
N LEU A 63 11.70 11.59 -7.03
CA LEU A 63 12.61 10.64 -6.37
C LEU A 63 12.45 10.63 -4.86
N SER A 64 12.28 11.79 -4.23
CA SER A 64 11.94 11.84 -2.80
C SER A 64 10.63 11.11 -2.49
N ASN A 65 9.64 11.18 -3.38
CA ASN A 65 8.38 10.45 -3.24
C ASN A 65 8.56 8.94 -3.47
N MET A 66 9.39 8.53 -4.45
CA MET A 66 9.76 7.12 -4.65
C MET A 66 10.42 6.52 -3.40
N LEU A 67 11.32 7.25 -2.76
CA LEU A 67 12.01 6.81 -1.52
C LEU A 67 11.10 6.64 -0.30
N VAL A 68 9.83 7.07 -0.37
CA VAL A 68 8.84 6.94 0.72
C VAL A 68 7.52 6.31 0.26
N GLY A 69 7.45 5.77 -0.96
CA GLY A 69 6.23 5.13 -1.47
C GLY A 69 5.08 6.09 -1.75
N LYS A 70 5.32 7.37 -1.99
CA LYS A 70 4.25 8.33 -2.32
C LYS A 70 4.08 8.47 -3.82
N CYS A 71 2.83 8.65 -4.28
CA CYS A 71 2.55 8.98 -5.67
C CYS A 71 3.29 10.27 -6.08
N TYR A 72 3.72 10.34 -7.33
CA TYR A 72 4.29 11.54 -7.93
C TYR A 72 3.62 11.80 -9.28
N GLU A 73 3.43 13.05 -9.64
CA GLU A 73 2.68 13.41 -10.85
C GLU A 73 3.59 13.66 -12.06
N SER A 74 4.85 13.98 -11.80
CA SER A 74 5.80 14.36 -12.84
C SER A 74 6.41 13.14 -13.50
N THR A 75 6.09 12.94 -14.78
CA THR A 75 6.66 11.87 -15.60
C THR A 75 8.16 12.04 -15.82
N MET A 76 8.92 11.00 -15.50
CA MET A 76 10.32 10.81 -15.90
C MET A 76 10.42 9.93 -17.14
N SER A 77 11.57 9.87 -17.81
CA SER A 77 11.74 8.91 -18.91
C SER A 77 11.81 7.48 -18.37
N ILE A 78 11.49 6.49 -19.22
CA ILE A 78 11.68 5.06 -18.90
C ILE A 78 13.13 4.81 -18.50
N SER A 79 14.08 5.34 -19.27
CA SER A 79 15.52 5.19 -18.99
C SER A 79 15.96 5.77 -17.65
N ALA A 80 15.41 6.93 -17.26
CA ALA A 80 15.71 7.53 -15.96
C ALA A 80 15.08 6.71 -14.83
N THR A 81 13.81 6.32 -15.00
CA THR A 81 13.07 5.51 -14.03
C THR A 81 13.78 4.17 -13.77
N GLU A 82 14.20 3.49 -14.83
CA GLU A 82 14.97 2.24 -14.74
C GLU A 82 16.29 2.43 -13.99
N TYR A 83 17.07 3.46 -14.35
CA TYR A 83 18.32 3.79 -13.66
C TYR A 83 18.10 4.04 -12.17
N PHE A 84 17.06 4.80 -11.81
CA PHE A 84 16.78 5.10 -10.41
C PHE A 84 16.30 3.87 -9.64
N LEU A 85 15.49 3.00 -10.24
CA LEU A 85 15.11 1.73 -9.61
C LEU A 85 16.33 0.83 -9.36
N ASP A 86 17.25 0.72 -10.34
CA ASP A 86 18.51 -0.01 -10.15
C ASP A 86 19.33 0.56 -9.00
N ARG A 87 19.50 1.88 -8.95
CA ARG A 87 20.31 2.49 -7.89
C ARG A 87 19.64 2.46 -6.53
N ILE A 88 18.34 2.69 -6.44
CA ILE A 88 17.60 2.57 -5.18
C ILE A 88 17.77 1.16 -4.60
N PHE A 89 17.70 0.13 -5.44
CA PHE A 89 17.96 -1.24 -5.02
C PHE A 89 19.40 -1.44 -4.54
N ILE A 90 20.39 -0.94 -5.28
CA ILE A 90 21.81 -1.11 -4.92
C ILE A 90 22.16 -0.34 -3.64
N ASP A 91 21.66 0.88 -3.49
CA ASP A 91 22.06 1.81 -2.42
C ASP A 91 21.26 1.60 -1.12
N PHE A 92 20.00 1.13 -1.22
CA PHE A 92 19.09 1.03 -0.08
C PHE A 92 18.39 -0.34 0.07
N GLY A 93 18.62 -1.28 -0.84
CA GLY A 93 18.10 -2.64 -0.76
C GLY A 93 16.64 -2.80 -1.22
N GLU A 94 16.12 -4.00 -0.95
CA GLU A 94 14.81 -4.49 -1.42
C GLU A 94 13.63 -3.67 -0.88
N ASP A 95 13.67 -3.24 0.38
CA ASP A 95 12.59 -2.47 1.02
C ASP A 95 12.33 -1.13 0.30
N LYS A 96 13.39 -0.38 0.02
CA LYS A 96 13.25 0.90 -0.71
C LYS A 96 12.91 0.69 -2.17
N LEU A 97 13.37 -0.40 -2.79
CA LEU A 97 12.92 -0.76 -4.12
C LEU A 97 11.41 -1.02 -4.13
N SER A 98 10.87 -1.72 -3.13
CA SER A 98 9.43 -1.96 -2.98
C SER A 98 8.64 -0.66 -2.90
N TRP A 99 9.06 0.29 -2.05
CA TRP A 99 8.44 1.62 -1.96
C TRP A 99 8.52 2.40 -3.28
N ALA A 100 9.66 2.35 -3.96
CA ALA A 100 9.84 3.03 -5.25
C ALA A 100 8.95 2.43 -6.34
N LEU A 101 8.75 1.11 -6.35
CA LEU A 101 7.82 0.44 -7.26
C LEU A 101 6.36 0.79 -6.94
N TYR A 102 5.99 0.85 -5.66
CA TYR A 102 4.66 1.28 -5.25
C TYR A 102 4.37 2.71 -5.71
N ALA A 103 5.28 3.66 -5.47
CA ALA A 103 5.18 5.03 -5.97
C ALA A 103 5.03 5.10 -7.50
N LEU A 104 5.79 4.29 -8.25
CA LEU A 104 5.69 4.19 -9.71
C LEU A 104 4.33 3.63 -10.14
N GLN A 105 3.82 2.59 -9.49
CA GLN A 105 2.50 2.03 -9.81
C GLN A 105 1.39 3.06 -9.61
N GLN A 106 1.40 3.77 -8.48
CA GLN A 106 0.45 4.85 -8.21
C GLN A 106 0.54 5.96 -9.27
N HIS A 107 1.76 6.32 -9.70
CA HIS A 107 1.97 7.25 -10.81
C HIS A 107 1.33 6.74 -12.13
N LEU A 108 1.49 5.46 -12.46
CA LEU A 108 0.94 4.90 -13.69
C LEU A 108 -0.59 4.88 -13.67
N VAL A 109 -1.20 4.48 -12.55
CA VAL A 109 -2.66 4.51 -12.37
C VAL A 109 -3.18 5.93 -12.51
N TYR A 110 -2.58 6.89 -11.80
CA TYR A 110 -2.94 8.31 -11.91
C TYR A 110 -2.80 8.81 -13.36
N TYR A 111 -1.68 8.54 -14.01
CA TYR A 111 -1.42 9.05 -15.36
C TYR A 111 -2.37 8.44 -16.42
N GLU A 112 -2.65 7.14 -16.31
CA GLU A 112 -3.57 6.43 -17.20
C GLU A 112 -5.03 6.84 -16.95
N SER A 113 -5.39 7.32 -15.76
CA SER A 113 -6.72 7.93 -15.54
C SER A 113 -6.92 9.23 -16.30
N LEU A 114 -5.85 9.98 -16.58
CA LEU A 114 -5.88 11.26 -17.29
C LEU A 114 -5.78 11.11 -18.82
N ARG A 115 -5.49 9.91 -19.32
CA ARG A 115 -5.09 9.66 -20.71
C ARG A 115 -5.62 8.30 -21.17
N ASP A 116 -6.28 8.24 -22.31
CA ASP A 116 -6.72 6.99 -22.93
C ASP A 116 -5.56 6.22 -23.61
N PHE A 117 -4.46 5.97 -22.88
CA PHE A 117 -3.31 5.22 -23.38
C PHE A 117 -2.49 4.60 -22.25
N LYS A 118 -2.31 3.27 -22.32
CA LYS A 118 -1.49 2.50 -21.37
C LYS A 118 0.00 2.64 -21.62
N ARG A 119 0.77 2.92 -20.56
CA ARG A 119 2.23 3.07 -20.58
C ARG A 119 2.93 1.71 -20.42
N LYS A 120 2.70 0.79 -21.37
CA LYS A 120 3.20 -0.60 -21.35
C LYS A 120 4.70 -0.73 -21.01
N GLY A 121 5.54 0.21 -21.45
CA GLY A 121 6.98 0.20 -21.15
C GLY A 121 7.32 0.37 -19.66
N PHE A 122 6.55 1.18 -18.92
CA PHE A 122 6.74 1.34 -17.47
C PHE A 122 6.19 0.15 -16.70
N TRP A 123 5.06 -0.42 -17.13
CA TRP A 123 4.55 -1.66 -16.56
C TRP A 123 5.53 -2.82 -16.73
N LYS A 124 6.23 -2.92 -17.87
CA LYS A 124 7.33 -3.87 -18.05
C LYS A 124 8.47 -3.67 -17.05
N LEU A 125 8.82 -2.41 -16.74
CA LEU A 125 9.79 -2.13 -15.67
C LEU A 125 9.27 -2.59 -14.32
N VAL A 126 8.02 -2.27 -13.96
CA VAL A 126 7.42 -2.73 -12.70
C VAL A 126 7.53 -4.25 -12.57
N THR A 127 7.14 -5.00 -13.62
CA THR A 127 7.28 -6.46 -13.63
C THR A 127 8.74 -6.91 -13.49
N LYS A 128 9.67 -6.31 -14.24
CA LYS A 128 11.12 -6.63 -14.19
C LYS A 128 11.71 -6.47 -12.80
N TYR A 129 11.34 -5.42 -12.07
CA TYR A 129 11.91 -5.14 -10.74
C TYR A 129 11.17 -5.83 -9.61
N LYS A 130 9.88 -6.15 -9.78
CA LYS A 130 9.14 -7.00 -8.84
C LYS A 130 9.83 -8.36 -8.64
N THR A 131 10.41 -8.95 -9.69
CA THR A 131 11.14 -10.23 -9.57
C THR A 131 12.48 -10.12 -8.84
N ARG A 132 12.95 -8.90 -8.53
CA ARG A 132 14.22 -8.65 -7.82
C ARG A 132 14.02 -8.41 -6.33
N ILE A 133 12.79 -8.22 -5.90
CA ILE A 133 12.42 -8.20 -4.49
C ILE A 133 12.24 -9.68 -4.13
N LYS A 134 13.00 -10.20 -3.16
CA LYS A 134 12.67 -11.50 -2.58
C LYS A 134 11.25 -11.39 -2.06
N GLU A 135 10.50 -12.49 -2.00
CA GLU A 135 9.25 -12.51 -1.24
C GLU A 135 9.56 -12.18 0.24
N GLN A 136 9.68 -10.89 0.54
CA GLN A 136 9.81 -10.28 1.84
C GLN A 136 8.73 -9.22 1.87
N GLU A 137 7.65 -9.65 2.54
CA GLU A 137 6.52 -8.91 3.08
C GLU A 137 6.34 -7.51 2.49
N ILE A 138 5.36 -7.38 1.58
CA ILE A 138 4.61 -6.13 1.52
C ILE A 138 4.28 -5.79 2.97
N ASP A 139 4.67 -4.59 3.43
CA ASP A 139 4.29 -4.07 4.75
C ASP A 139 2.82 -4.47 5.00
N ASN A 140 2.56 -5.27 6.03
CA ASN A 140 1.22 -5.87 6.22
C ASN A 140 0.14 -4.78 6.23
N ASP A 141 0.47 -3.56 6.67
CA ASP A 141 -0.43 -2.42 6.66
C ASP A 141 -0.74 -1.93 5.23
N LEU A 142 0.28 -1.90 4.36
CA LEU A 142 0.11 -1.57 2.95
C LEU A 142 -0.63 -2.67 2.20
N GLU A 143 -0.32 -3.94 2.50
CA GLU A 143 -1.00 -5.09 1.92
C GLU A 143 -2.50 -5.06 2.27
N GLN A 144 -2.81 -4.83 3.54
CA GLN A 144 -4.19 -4.68 4.01
C GLN A 144 -4.88 -3.48 3.35
N ALA A 145 -4.23 -2.33 3.22
CA ALA A 145 -4.84 -1.17 2.55
C ALA A 145 -5.16 -1.44 1.08
N ILE A 146 -4.34 -2.22 0.38
CA ILE A 146 -4.60 -2.64 -1.01
C ILE A 146 -5.78 -3.63 -1.05
N LEU A 147 -5.79 -4.62 -0.16
CA LEU A 147 -6.84 -5.63 -0.08
C LEU A 147 -8.19 -5.03 0.33
N ASP A 148 -8.22 -4.07 1.26
CA ASP A 148 -9.42 -3.36 1.70
C ASP A 148 -10.13 -2.70 0.49
N ASN A 149 -9.38 -2.14 -0.46
CA ASN A 149 -9.95 -1.57 -1.69
C ASN A 149 -10.54 -2.65 -2.62
N PHE A 150 -9.81 -3.75 -2.85
CA PHE A 150 -10.32 -4.85 -3.70
C PHE A 150 -11.56 -5.53 -3.10
N VAL A 151 -11.57 -5.74 -1.78
CA VAL A 151 -12.70 -6.33 -1.06
C VAL A 151 -13.93 -5.43 -1.13
N ALA A 152 -13.75 -4.11 -1.07
CA ALA A 152 -14.86 -3.17 -1.22
C ALA A 152 -15.50 -3.23 -2.62
N GLU A 153 -14.70 -3.46 -3.67
CA GLU A 153 -15.19 -3.64 -5.05
C GLU A 153 -15.94 -4.97 -5.25
N ASP A 154 -15.56 -6.03 -4.54
CA ASP A 154 -16.18 -7.36 -4.66
C ASP A 154 -17.66 -7.41 -4.22
N GLY A 155 -18.06 -6.50 -3.32
CA GLY A 155 -19.42 -6.44 -2.79
C GLY A 155 -19.71 -7.48 -1.68
N ARG A 156 -20.70 -7.17 -0.84
CA ARG A 156 -20.96 -7.92 0.42
C ARG A 156 -21.23 -9.40 0.20
N GLN A 157 -22.08 -9.76 -0.77
CA GLN A 157 -22.49 -11.14 -1.00
C GLN A 157 -21.33 -12.03 -1.44
N LYS A 158 -20.46 -11.53 -2.32
CA LYS A 158 -19.27 -12.25 -2.77
C LYS A 158 -18.30 -12.49 -1.61
N VAL A 159 -18.05 -11.47 -0.80
CA VAL A 159 -17.20 -11.59 0.40
C VAL A 159 -17.74 -12.64 1.37
N ILE A 160 -19.05 -12.65 1.65
CA ILE A 160 -19.67 -13.67 2.51
C ILE A 160 -19.47 -15.07 1.94
N GLN A 161 -19.67 -15.25 0.63
CA GLN A 161 -19.53 -16.55 -0.01
C GLN A 161 -18.08 -17.07 0.10
N GLU A 162 -17.09 -16.24 -0.25
CA GLU A 162 -15.68 -16.62 -0.18
C GLU A 162 -15.24 -17.01 1.24
N LEU A 163 -15.70 -16.28 2.26
CA LEU A 163 -15.38 -16.59 3.65
C LEU A 163 -16.05 -17.89 4.15
N LYS A 164 -17.26 -18.22 3.67
CA LYS A 164 -17.96 -19.47 4.01
C LYS A 164 -17.33 -20.70 3.36
N GLU A 165 -16.74 -20.54 2.18
CA GLU A 165 -16.11 -21.63 1.42
C GLU A 165 -14.66 -21.88 1.84
N LEU A 166 -14.06 -20.97 2.61
CA LEU A 166 -12.66 -21.01 3.04
C LEU A 166 -12.37 -22.20 3.96
N LYS A 167 -11.30 -22.96 3.65
CA LYS A 167 -10.87 -24.14 4.40
C LYS A 167 -9.44 -23.99 4.90
N VAL A 168 -9.14 -24.65 6.03
CA VAL A 168 -7.78 -24.68 6.60
C VAL A 168 -6.75 -25.20 5.58
N SER A 169 -7.15 -26.19 4.76
CA SER A 169 -6.32 -26.81 3.72
C SER A 169 -6.00 -25.90 2.53
N ASP A 170 -6.67 -24.76 2.40
CA ASP A 170 -6.43 -23.87 1.27
C ASP A 170 -5.03 -23.26 1.34
N PRO A 171 -4.46 -22.82 0.19
CA PRO A 171 -3.15 -22.19 0.16
C PRO A 171 -3.06 -21.00 1.11
N VAL A 172 -1.92 -20.86 1.79
CA VAL A 172 -1.64 -19.72 2.70
C VAL A 172 -1.48 -18.38 1.97
N SER A 173 -1.53 -18.39 0.64
CA SER A 173 -1.40 -17.23 -0.24
C SER A 173 -2.50 -17.22 -1.29
N VAL A 174 -2.92 -16.02 -1.70
CA VAL A 174 -3.96 -15.80 -2.70
C VAL A 174 -3.47 -14.82 -3.77
N THR A 175 -3.78 -15.08 -5.03
CA THR A 175 -3.36 -14.21 -6.15
C THR A 175 -4.52 -13.35 -6.62
N ILE A 176 -4.36 -12.02 -6.56
CA ILE A 176 -5.32 -11.03 -7.07
C ILE A 176 -4.58 -10.12 -8.04
N ASN A 177 -5.11 -9.96 -9.26
CA ASN A 177 -4.52 -9.09 -10.30
C ASN A 177 -3.01 -9.32 -10.52
N ALA A 178 -2.61 -10.60 -10.65
CA ALA A 178 -1.22 -11.04 -10.81
C ALA A 178 -0.26 -10.63 -9.68
N THR A 179 -0.80 -10.31 -8.50
CA THR A 179 -0.03 -10.08 -7.26
C THR A 179 -0.47 -11.09 -6.21
N THR A 180 0.50 -11.71 -5.53
CA THR A 180 0.27 -12.69 -4.46
C THR A 180 0.22 -11.97 -3.12
N TYR A 181 -0.77 -12.31 -2.29
CA TYR A 181 -1.04 -11.76 -0.97
C TYR A 181 -1.13 -12.89 0.06
N LYS A 182 -0.91 -12.58 1.35
CA LYS A 182 -1.17 -13.55 2.42
C LYS A 182 -2.68 -13.77 2.52
N ARG A 183 -3.11 -15.04 2.58
CA ARG A 183 -4.53 -15.38 2.75
C ARG A 183 -5.09 -14.74 4.02
N ASP A 184 -4.35 -14.79 5.13
CA ASP A 184 -4.72 -14.14 6.39
C ASP A 184 -5.02 -12.65 6.24
N ASN A 185 -4.19 -11.91 5.48
CA ASN A 185 -4.42 -10.49 5.23
C ASN A 185 -5.71 -10.26 4.43
N LYS A 186 -6.01 -11.14 3.45
CA LYS A 186 -7.27 -11.10 2.71
C LYS A 186 -8.46 -11.39 3.63
N THR A 187 -8.41 -12.44 4.44
CA THR A 187 -9.46 -12.79 5.40
C THR A 187 -9.73 -11.63 6.36
N ILE A 188 -8.68 -11.02 6.92
CA ILE A 188 -8.80 -9.85 7.80
C ILE A 188 -9.51 -8.69 7.07
N SER A 189 -9.08 -8.36 5.86
CA SER A 189 -9.67 -7.26 5.06
C SER A 189 -11.16 -7.51 4.77
N GLN A 190 -11.52 -8.75 4.42
CA GLN A 190 -12.90 -9.20 4.24
C GLN A 190 -13.75 -9.04 5.51
N LEU A 191 -13.21 -9.42 6.67
CA LEU A 191 -13.88 -9.26 7.95
C LEU A 191 -14.03 -7.79 8.34
N LYS A 192 -13.00 -6.96 8.15
CA LYS A 192 -13.08 -5.50 8.38
C LYS A 192 -14.25 -4.89 7.60
N TYR A 193 -14.36 -5.25 6.32
CA TYR A 193 -15.46 -4.82 5.46
C TYR A 193 -16.83 -5.32 5.95
N LEU A 194 -16.98 -6.62 6.24
CA LEU A 194 -18.27 -7.18 6.69
C LEU A 194 -18.74 -6.59 8.02
N ARG A 195 -17.82 -6.26 8.93
CA ARG A 195 -18.09 -5.64 10.23
C ARG A 195 -18.22 -4.11 10.16
N GLY A 196 -18.15 -3.52 8.97
CA GLY A 196 -18.28 -2.08 8.78
C GLY A 196 -17.20 -1.29 9.52
N TYR A 197 -16.01 -1.87 9.66
CA TYR A 197 -14.86 -1.26 10.35
C TYR A 197 -15.16 -0.83 11.80
N ARG A 198 -16.06 -1.57 12.48
CA ARG A 198 -16.41 -1.36 13.90
C ARG A 198 -15.71 -2.37 14.78
N CYS A 199 -15.24 -1.92 15.94
CA CYS A 199 -14.78 -2.83 16.98
C CYS A 199 -15.92 -3.77 17.40
N GLN A 200 -15.69 -5.07 17.40
CA GLN A 200 -16.71 -6.04 17.82
C GLN A 200 -17.04 -5.96 19.31
N MET A 201 -16.14 -5.46 20.16
CA MET A 201 -16.38 -5.27 21.60
C MET A 201 -17.12 -3.95 21.90
N CYS A 202 -16.57 -2.79 21.54
CA CYS A 202 -17.17 -1.50 21.89
C CYS A 202 -17.94 -0.78 20.78
N LYS A 203 -18.00 -1.33 19.56
CA LYS A 203 -18.73 -0.80 18.39
C LYS A 203 -18.24 0.55 17.84
N ILE A 204 -17.20 1.14 18.41
CA ILE A 204 -16.58 2.39 17.96
C ILE A 204 -15.90 2.19 16.59
N GLN A 205 -15.96 3.24 15.76
CA GLN A 205 -15.15 3.41 14.54
C GLN A 205 -14.13 4.52 14.77
N ILE A 206 -12.91 4.36 14.26
CA ILE A 206 -11.87 5.38 14.35
C ILE A 206 -11.69 6.01 12.96
N PRO A 207 -12.17 7.24 12.71
CA PRO A 207 -12.03 7.87 11.41
C PRO A 207 -10.58 8.28 11.14
N LYS A 208 -10.14 8.12 9.89
CA LYS A 208 -8.86 8.61 9.37
C LYS A 208 -9.06 9.89 8.57
N ALA A 209 -7.99 10.66 8.41
CA ALA A 209 -8.00 11.89 7.61
C ALA A 209 -8.30 11.64 6.12
N ASP A 210 -8.07 10.44 5.61
CA ASP A 210 -8.37 10.02 4.23
C ASP A 210 -9.84 9.62 4.01
N GLY A 211 -10.68 9.72 5.04
CA GLY A 211 -12.10 9.33 5.00
C GLY A 211 -12.36 7.85 5.28
N GLY A 212 -11.31 7.02 5.42
CA GLY A 212 -11.44 5.62 5.84
C GLY A 212 -11.52 5.45 7.36
N PHE A 213 -11.50 4.20 7.82
CA PHE A 213 -11.50 3.85 9.24
C PHE A 213 -10.27 3.03 9.62
N TYR A 214 -9.75 3.26 10.83
CA TYR A 214 -8.69 2.45 11.42
C TYR A 214 -9.30 1.36 12.30
N ILE A 215 -8.90 0.11 12.07
CA ILE A 215 -9.33 -1.06 12.84
C ILE A 215 -8.32 -2.19 12.62
N GLU A 216 -8.17 -3.08 13.61
CA GLU A 216 -7.16 -4.13 13.63
C GLU A 216 -7.82 -5.52 13.66
N GLY A 217 -7.16 -6.50 13.05
CA GLY A 217 -7.51 -7.92 13.20
C GLY A 217 -6.71 -8.54 14.34
N ALA A 218 -7.37 -9.26 15.23
CA ALA A 218 -6.78 -9.96 16.36
C ALA A 218 -7.12 -11.46 16.28
N HIS A 219 -6.12 -12.33 16.29
CA HIS A 219 -6.37 -13.78 16.31
C HIS A 219 -6.80 -14.23 17.71
N ILE A 220 -7.87 -15.02 17.80
CA ILE A 220 -8.31 -15.63 19.07
C ILE A 220 -7.26 -16.64 19.54
N ASP A 221 -6.93 -17.61 18.68
CA ASP A 221 -5.79 -18.49 18.85
C ASP A 221 -4.57 -17.91 18.12
N PRO A 222 -3.47 -17.58 18.83
CA PRO A 222 -2.27 -17.05 18.19
C PRO A 222 -1.69 -17.98 17.14
N LYS A 223 -1.13 -17.42 16.05
CA LYS A 223 -0.48 -18.19 14.97
C LYS A 223 0.59 -19.18 15.47
N LYS A 224 1.34 -18.81 16.51
CA LYS A 224 2.35 -19.69 17.16
C LYS A 224 1.76 -21.01 17.69
N ASN A 225 0.46 -21.04 17.96
CA ASN A 225 -0.28 -22.20 18.47
C ASN A 225 -1.10 -22.90 17.39
N ARG A 226 -0.76 -22.70 16.10
CA ARG A 226 -1.52 -23.21 14.93
C ARG A 226 -2.93 -22.64 14.82
N GLY A 227 -3.17 -21.43 15.31
CA GLY A 227 -4.41 -20.70 15.03
C GLY A 227 -4.63 -20.59 13.51
N ASN A 228 -5.80 -21.03 13.05
CA ASN A 228 -6.13 -21.02 11.63
C ASN A 228 -6.45 -19.59 11.14
N GLU A 229 -6.45 -19.41 9.82
CA GLU A 229 -6.75 -18.13 9.16
C GLU A 229 -8.23 -18.03 8.77
N LEU A 230 -9.10 -18.79 9.45
CA LEU A 230 -10.55 -18.81 9.20
C LEU A 230 -11.27 -17.70 9.97
N PRO A 231 -12.48 -17.31 9.52
CA PRO A 231 -13.29 -16.30 10.19
C PRO A 231 -13.56 -16.56 11.66
N ASN A 232 -13.72 -17.83 12.04
CA ASN A 232 -14.00 -18.22 13.41
C ASN A 232 -12.82 -17.97 14.37
N ASN A 233 -11.64 -17.58 13.87
CA ASN A 233 -10.42 -17.33 14.64
C ASN A 233 -9.96 -15.87 14.63
N ILE A 234 -10.70 -14.95 14.04
CA ILE A 234 -10.28 -13.55 13.86
C ILE A 234 -11.35 -12.61 14.40
N LEU A 235 -10.96 -11.73 15.32
CA LEU A 235 -11.76 -10.62 15.81
C LEU A 235 -11.31 -9.31 15.14
N ILE A 236 -12.24 -8.39 14.95
CA ILE A 236 -12.02 -7.04 14.45
C ILE A 236 -12.18 -6.06 15.63
N LEU A 237 -11.07 -5.47 16.08
CA LEU A 237 -10.96 -4.69 17.31
C LEU A 237 -10.32 -3.32 17.08
N CYS A 238 -10.62 -2.36 17.97
CA CYS A 238 -9.87 -1.10 18.01
C CYS A 238 -8.52 -1.32 18.71
N PRO A 239 -7.54 -0.41 18.56
CA PRO A 239 -6.21 -0.54 19.17
C PRO A 239 -6.25 -0.86 20.66
N ASN A 240 -7.16 -0.21 21.40
CA ASN A 240 -7.28 -0.38 22.84
C ASN A 240 -7.73 -1.81 23.18
N HIS A 241 -8.84 -2.28 22.59
CA HIS A 241 -9.34 -3.62 22.87
C HIS A 241 -8.46 -4.72 22.28
N HIS A 242 -7.75 -4.47 21.17
CA HIS A 242 -6.78 -5.43 20.67
C HIS A 242 -5.63 -5.61 21.66
N LYS A 243 -5.05 -4.53 22.19
CA LYS A 243 -4.01 -4.63 23.21
C LYS A 243 -4.55 -5.20 24.52
N GLU A 244 -5.77 -4.85 24.90
CA GLU A 244 -6.43 -5.45 26.06
C GLU A 244 -6.58 -6.97 25.90
N PHE A 245 -6.98 -7.44 24.72
CA PHE A 245 -7.09 -8.86 24.40
C PHE A 245 -5.72 -9.56 24.42
N ASP A 246 -4.70 -8.95 23.80
CA ASP A 246 -3.32 -9.47 23.74
C ASP A 246 -2.71 -9.66 25.15
N TYR A 247 -2.88 -8.67 26.03
CA TYR A 247 -2.23 -8.64 27.34
C TYR A 247 -3.10 -9.22 28.46
N GLY A 248 -4.41 -9.00 28.42
CA GLY A 248 -5.36 -9.35 29.48
C GLY A 248 -5.70 -10.84 29.55
N LYS A 249 -5.28 -11.65 28.56
CA LYS A 249 -5.46 -13.10 28.49
C LYS A 249 -6.93 -13.52 28.71
N PRO A 250 -7.76 -13.53 27.65
CA PRO A 250 -9.17 -13.86 27.76
C PRO A 250 -9.40 -15.29 28.30
N GLU A 251 -10.31 -15.42 29.25
CA GLU A 251 -10.81 -16.70 29.74
C GLU A 251 -11.98 -17.14 28.84
N ILE A 252 -11.76 -18.18 28.04
CA ILE A 252 -12.75 -18.66 27.08
C ILE A 252 -13.88 -19.38 27.82
N ILE A 253 -15.11 -18.90 27.64
CA ILE A 253 -16.33 -19.53 28.18
C ILE A 253 -16.90 -20.51 27.15
N SER A 254 -17.06 -20.07 25.90
CA SER A 254 -17.52 -20.90 24.79
C SER A 254 -17.12 -20.31 23.44
N ARG A 255 -16.94 -21.17 22.43
CA ARG A 255 -16.64 -20.74 21.05
C ARG A 255 -17.21 -21.75 20.06
N ASP A 256 -17.84 -21.23 19.02
CA ASP A 256 -18.24 -21.96 17.82
C ASP A 256 -18.01 -21.09 16.57
N ASP A 257 -18.53 -21.49 15.42
CA ASP A 257 -18.35 -20.76 14.16
C ASP A 257 -19.15 -19.45 14.09
N GLU A 258 -20.13 -19.25 14.96
CA GLU A 258 -21.04 -18.11 14.98
C GLU A 258 -20.85 -17.19 16.19
N HIS A 259 -20.31 -17.68 17.30
CA HIS A 259 -20.15 -16.93 18.54
C HIS A 259 -18.83 -17.24 19.26
N PHE A 260 -18.31 -16.20 19.91
CA PHE A 260 -17.19 -16.31 20.84
C PHE A 260 -17.51 -15.58 22.14
N LYS A 261 -17.62 -16.36 23.22
CA LYS A 261 -17.92 -15.87 24.56
C LYS A 261 -16.72 -16.05 25.47
N PHE A 262 -16.30 -14.98 26.10
CA PHE A 262 -15.11 -14.96 26.95
C PHE A 262 -15.23 -13.92 28.05
N LYS A 263 -14.44 -14.09 29.10
CA LYS A 263 -14.25 -13.11 30.17
C LYS A 263 -12.89 -12.45 30.01
N LEU A 264 -12.83 -11.13 30.07
CA LEU A 264 -11.59 -10.36 29.98
C LEU A 264 -11.66 -9.22 31.00
N ASN A 265 -10.64 -9.12 31.86
CA ASN A 265 -10.54 -8.09 32.91
C ASN A 265 -11.79 -7.98 33.82
N GLY A 266 -12.49 -9.08 34.05
CA GLY A 266 -13.70 -9.11 34.89
C GLY A 266 -15.02 -8.97 34.13
N GLU A 267 -14.98 -8.47 32.90
CA GLU A 267 -16.16 -8.27 32.05
C GLU A 267 -16.40 -9.48 31.13
N VAL A 268 -17.67 -9.80 30.87
CA VAL A 268 -18.06 -10.91 29.98
C VAL A 268 -18.47 -10.34 28.63
N TYR A 269 -17.84 -10.83 27.57
CA TYR A 269 -18.13 -10.49 26.18
C TYR A 269 -18.76 -11.67 25.46
N ASP A 270 -19.77 -11.39 24.64
CA ASP A 270 -20.42 -12.34 23.75
C ASP A 270 -20.42 -11.76 22.33
N ILE A 271 -19.51 -12.26 21.49
CA ILE A 271 -19.19 -11.68 20.20
C ILE A 271 -19.71 -12.57 19.08
N SER A 272 -20.59 -12.02 18.24
CA SER A 272 -21.00 -12.68 17.00
C SER A 272 -19.85 -12.73 15.99
N LEU A 273 -19.61 -13.93 15.46
CA LEU A 273 -18.69 -14.28 14.37
C LEU A 273 -19.44 -14.55 13.04
N LYS A 274 -20.78 -14.50 13.03
CA LYS A 274 -21.63 -14.78 11.86
C LYS A 274 -21.21 -14.04 10.60
N LEU A 275 -21.25 -14.72 9.46
CA LEU A 275 -20.96 -14.15 8.14
C LEU A 275 -22.26 -13.70 7.46
N GLU A 276 -22.79 -12.57 7.89
CA GLU A 276 -24.02 -11.91 7.43
C GLU A 276 -23.81 -10.39 7.31
#